data_AF-A0A945JX08-F1
#
_entry.id   AF-A0A945JX08-F1
#
_cell.length_a   1.000
_cell.length_b   1.000
_cell.length_c   1.000
_cell.angle_alpha   90.00
_cell.angle_beta   90.00
_cell.angle_gamma   90.00
#
_symmetry.space_group_name_H-M   'P 1'
#
loop_
_entity.id
_entity.type
_entity.pdbx_description
1 polymer ?
#
loop_
_entity_poly.entity_id
_entity_poly.type
_entity_poly.pdbx_seq_one_letter_code
_entity_poly.pdbx_strand_id
1 'polypeptide(L)'
;MAVIEDRRDHPPEKSYTTTLLAGGVDVIGHKIAEEAAEVVEAAAEAGDTGRDHLIHEAGDLVYHLLVLLALRSIPLADVETELARRFDVSGLDEKAARS
;
A
#
# COMPACT_ATOMS: atom_id res chain seq x y z
N MET A 1 -7.57 9.33 1.76
CA MET A 1 -7.68 8.45 0.58
C MET A 1 -9.11 8.53 0.07
N ALA A 2 -9.51 9.71 -0.44
CA ALA A 2 -10.90 10.14 -0.44
C ALA A 2 -11.87 9.20 -1.16
N VAL A 3 -11.48 8.61 -2.30
CA VAL A 3 -12.33 7.67 -3.06
C VAL A 3 -12.51 6.33 -2.35
N ILE A 4 -11.48 5.82 -1.68
CA ILE A 4 -11.54 4.54 -0.95
C ILE A 4 -12.36 4.73 0.33
N GLU A 5 -12.14 5.84 1.04
CA GLU A 5 -12.91 6.22 2.23
C GLU A 5 -14.39 6.44 1.87
N ASP A 6 -14.68 7.13 0.77
CA ASP A 6 -16.05 7.30 0.27
C ASP A 6 -16.71 5.95 -0.06
N ARG A 7 -16.00 5.01 -0.69
CA ARG A 7 -16.53 3.66 -0.98
C ARG A 7 -16.76 2.81 0.26
N ARG A 8 -16.04 3.09 1.36
CA ARG A 8 -16.29 2.47 2.67
C ARG A 8 -17.58 2.99 3.28
N ASP A 9 -17.80 4.31 3.22
CA ASP A 9 -18.93 4.97 3.86
C ASP A 9 -20.21 4.91 2.99
N HIS A 10 -20.05 4.86 1.66
CA HIS A 10 -21.09 4.83 0.63
C HIS A 10 -20.83 3.71 -0.40
N PRO A 11 -20.99 2.43 -0.01
CA PRO A 11 -20.63 1.30 -0.86
C PRO A 11 -21.51 1.20 -2.12
N PRO A 12 -20.96 1.34 -3.34
CA PRO A 12 -21.70 1.07 -4.57
C PRO A 12 -21.84 -0.44 -4.79
N GLU A 13 -22.99 -0.91 -5.27
CA GLU A 13 -23.29 -2.35 -5.48
C GLU A 13 -22.29 -3.09 -6.40
N LYS A 14 -21.58 -2.40 -7.29
CA LYS A 14 -20.65 -2.99 -8.27
C LYS A 14 -19.25 -2.40 -8.20
N SER A 15 -18.72 -2.19 -7.00
CA SER A 15 -17.34 -1.74 -6.82
C SER A 15 -16.43 -2.86 -6.31
N TYR A 16 -15.30 -3.07 -6.99
CA TYR A 16 -14.25 -3.98 -6.52
C TYR A 16 -13.80 -3.65 -5.09
N THR A 17 -13.62 -2.35 -4.78
CA THR A 17 -13.26 -1.89 -3.43
C THR A 17 -14.32 -2.29 -2.40
N THR A 18 -15.61 -2.23 -2.74
CA THR A 18 -16.69 -2.64 -1.82
C THR A 18 -16.63 -4.14 -1.53
N THR A 19 -16.36 -4.96 -2.54
CA THR A 19 -16.15 -6.41 -2.34
C THR A 19 -14.98 -6.69 -1.40
N LEU A 20 -13.85 -6.00 -1.59
CA LEU A 20 -12.68 -6.12 -0.71
C LEU A 20 -13.01 -5.71 0.73
N LEU A 21 -13.64 -4.55 0.91
CA LEU A 21 -14.02 -4.05 2.24
C LEU A 21 -15.02 -4.98 2.95
N ALA A 22 -15.99 -5.53 2.22
CA ALA A 22 -16.93 -6.52 2.75
C ALA A 22 -16.25 -7.85 3.13
N GLY A 23 -15.20 -8.23 2.40
CA GLY A 23 -14.37 -9.41 2.69
C GLY A 23 -13.44 -9.24 3.89
N GLY A 24 -13.24 -8.01 4.37
CA GLY A 24 -12.47 -7.72 5.57
C GLY A 24 -10.98 -8.05 5.44
N VAL A 25 -10.32 -8.22 6.59
CA VAL A 25 -8.86 -8.42 6.67
C VAL A 25 -8.42 -9.70 5.97
N ASP A 26 -9.23 -10.76 5.96
CA ASP A 26 -8.85 -12.04 5.38
C ASP A 26 -8.70 -11.94 3.85
N VAL A 27 -9.69 -11.34 3.18
CA VAL A 27 -9.66 -11.16 1.71
C VAL A 27 -8.59 -10.15 1.30
N ILE A 28 -8.54 -8.99 1.97
CA ILE A 28 -7.56 -7.95 1.64
C ILE A 28 -6.14 -8.43 1.94
N GLY A 29 -5.94 -9.13 3.06
CA GLY A 29 -4.63 -9.66 3.46
C GLY A 29 -4.12 -10.71 2.49
N HIS A 30 -5.00 -11.55 1.95
CA HIS A 30 -4.62 -12.50 0.90
C HIS A 30 -4.12 -11.77 -0.36
N LYS A 31 -4.83 -10.74 -0.83
CA LYS A 31 -4.40 -9.91 -1.96
C LYS A 31 -3.05 -9.24 -1.68
N ILE A 32 -2.86 -8.61 -0.52
CA ILE A 32 -1.56 -8.00 -0.17
C ILE A 32 -0.41 -9.03 -0.25
N ALA A 33 -0.63 -10.26 0.21
CA ALA A 33 0.40 -11.30 0.16
C ALA A 33 0.69 -11.76 -1.27
N GLU A 34 -0.35 -11.87 -2.11
CA GLU A 34 -0.24 -12.17 -3.54
C GLU A 34 0.55 -11.08 -4.28
N GLU A 35 0.10 -9.82 -4.19
CA GLU A 35 0.76 -8.69 -4.87
C GLU A 35 2.21 -8.51 -4.42
N ALA A 36 2.51 -8.76 -3.13
CA ALA A 36 3.88 -8.68 -2.62
C ALA A 36 4.79 -9.75 -3.24
N ALA A 37 4.26 -10.95 -3.54
CA ALA A 37 5.02 -11.98 -4.24
C ALA A 37 5.22 -11.61 -5.72
N GLU A 38 4.18 -11.09 -6.37
CA GLU A 38 4.23 -10.67 -7.78
C GLU A 38 5.17 -9.48 -8.00
N VAL A 39 5.23 -8.52 -7.07
CA VAL A 39 6.25 -7.44 -7.08
C VAL A 39 7.67 -8.01 -7.10
N VAL A 40 7.95 -9.06 -6.32
CA VAL A 40 9.28 -9.69 -6.26
C VAL A 40 9.59 -10.44 -7.56
N GLU A 41 8.60 -11.12 -8.14
CA GLU A 41 8.72 -11.79 -9.43
C GLU A 41 8.98 -10.80 -10.57
N ALA A 42 8.14 -9.75 -10.67
CA ALA A 42 8.27 -8.71 -11.68
C ALA A 42 9.61 -7.96 -11.59
N ALA A 43 10.14 -7.76 -10.36
CA ALA A 43 11.45 -7.16 -10.16
C ALA A 43 12.63 -8.01 -10.67
N ALA A 44 12.43 -9.32 -10.85
CA ALA A 44 13.44 -10.22 -11.41
C ALA A 44 13.42 -10.27 -12.96
N GLU A 45 12.39 -9.73 -13.59
CA GLU A 45 12.27 -9.67 -15.04
C GLU A 45 13.15 -8.58 -15.66
N ALA A 46 13.58 -8.79 -16.90
CA ALA A 46 14.49 -7.88 -17.60
C ALA A 46 13.77 -7.07 -18.69
N GLY A 47 14.31 -5.88 -18.97
CA GLY A 47 13.84 -5.01 -20.05
C GLY A 47 12.56 -4.25 -19.70
N ASP A 48 12.01 -3.59 -20.71
CA ASP A 48 10.87 -2.68 -20.54
C ASP A 48 9.60 -3.42 -20.07
N THR A 49 9.43 -4.68 -20.49
CA THR A 49 8.31 -5.53 -20.01
C THR A 49 8.35 -5.73 -18.50
N GLY A 50 9.52 -6.09 -17.93
CA GLY A 50 9.66 -6.26 -16.49
C GLY A 50 9.49 -4.96 -15.71
N ARG A 51 9.94 -3.84 -16.29
CA ARG A 51 9.70 -2.50 -15.71
C ARG A 51 8.20 -2.20 -15.63
N ASP A 52 7.45 -2.42 -16.70
CA ASP A 52 6.02 -2.12 -16.74
C ASP A 52 5.23 -3.04 -15.82
N HIS A 53 5.61 -4.33 -15.77
CA HIS A 53 5.04 -5.31 -14.85
C HIS A 53 5.28 -4.88 -13.39
N LEU A 54 6.51 -4.50 -13.03
CA LEU A 54 6.81 -4.04 -11.67
C LEU A 54 6.01 -2.80 -11.26
N ILE A 55 5.81 -1.85 -12.18
CA ILE A 55 4.97 -0.67 -11.90
C ILE A 55 3.52 -1.08 -11.65
N HIS A 56 3.02 -2.08 -12.39
CA HIS A 56 1.67 -2.62 -12.21
C HIS A 56 1.49 -3.21 -10.81
N GLU A 57 2.35 -4.17 -10.43
CA GLU A 57 2.20 -4.88 -9.16
C GLU A 57 2.52 -4.01 -7.95
N ALA A 58 3.47 -3.07 -8.07
CA ALA A 58 3.69 -2.08 -7.03
C ALA A 58 2.46 -1.19 -6.83
N GLY A 59 1.77 -0.84 -7.92
CA GLY A 59 0.51 -0.11 -7.90
C GLY A 59 -0.59 -0.90 -7.18
N ASP A 60 -0.73 -2.19 -7.48
CA ASP A 60 -1.78 -3.02 -6.89
C ASP A 60 -1.51 -3.32 -5.41
N LEU A 61 -0.25 -3.58 -5.04
CA LEU A 61 0.16 -3.72 -3.65
C LEU A 61 -0.16 -2.46 -2.84
N VAL A 62 0.19 -1.28 -3.36
CA VAL A 62 -0.13 -0.01 -2.70
C VAL A 62 -1.63 0.18 -2.60
N TYR A 63 -2.38 -0.10 -3.67
CA TYR A 63 -3.84 0.00 -3.65
C TYR A 63 -4.46 -0.87 -2.55
N HIS A 64 -4.12 -2.16 -2.48
CA HIS A 64 -4.64 -3.07 -1.46
C HIS A 64 -4.23 -2.66 -0.04
N LEU A 65 -3.01 -2.13 0.15
CA LEU A 65 -2.60 -1.53 1.41
C LEU A 65 -3.50 -0.35 1.81
N LEU A 66 -3.79 0.58 0.89
CA LEU A 66 -4.68 1.72 1.16
C LEU A 66 -6.10 1.27 1.51
N VAL A 67 -6.62 0.20 0.86
CA VAL A 67 -7.91 -0.40 1.20
C VAL A 67 -7.91 -0.99 2.62
N LEU A 68 -6.82 -1.67 3.01
CA LEU A 68 -6.68 -2.19 4.38
C LEU A 68 -6.65 -1.05 5.42
N LEU A 69 -5.91 0.02 5.16
CA LEU A 69 -5.86 1.19 6.05
C LEU A 69 -7.25 1.83 6.19
N ALA A 70 -7.98 1.99 5.09
CA ALA A 70 -9.34 2.52 5.12
C ALA A 70 -10.31 1.63 5.91
N LEU A 71 -10.24 0.30 5.75
CA LEU A 71 -11.01 -0.68 6.53
C LEU A 71 -10.75 -0.52 8.04
N ARG A 72 -9.50 -0.23 8.41
CA ARG A 72 -9.05 -0.05 9.79
C ARG A 72 -9.21 1.38 10.31
N SER A 73 -9.76 2.28 9.51
CA SER A 73 -9.88 3.72 9.80
C SER A 73 -8.54 4.36 10.17
N ILE A 74 -7.45 3.90 9.53
CA ILE A 74 -6.11 4.48 9.69
C ILE A 74 -5.92 5.51 8.58
N PRO A 75 -5.72 6.80 8.90
CA PRO A 75 -5.39 7.83 7.92
C PRO A 75 -4.05 7.56 7.23
N LEU A 76 -3.95 7.89 5.94
CA LEU A 76 -2.67 7.82 5.23
C LEU A 76 -1.59 8.71 5.89
N ALA A 77 -2.00 9.83 6.48
CA ALA A 77 -1.10 10.75 7.19
C ALA A 77 -0.32 10.09 8.34
N ASP A 78 -0.91 9.09 9.01
CA ASP A 78 -0.22 8.35 10.07
C ASP A 78 0.91 7.48 9.49
N VAL A 79 0.68 6.88 8.31
CA VAL A 79 1.71 6.11 7.59
C VAL A 79 2.78 7.04 7.03
N GLU A 80 2.41 8.20 6.50
CA GLU A 80 3.36 9.24 6.03
C GLU A 80 4.26 9.73 7.17
N THR A 81 3.70 9.89 8.37
CA THR A 81 4.47 10.25 9.57
C THR A 81 5.49 9.17 9.94
N GLU A 82 5.11 7.90 9.89
CA GLU A 82 6.04 6.79 10.12
C GLU A 82 7.11 6.69 9.02
N LEU A 83 6.76 6.93 7.75
CA LEU A 83 7.72 6.99 6.66
C LEU A 83 8.71 8.14 6.83
N ALA A 84 8.25 9.34 7.21
CA ALA A 84 9.10 10.47 7.51
C ALA A 84 10.10 10.13 8.63
N ARG A 85 9.64 9.50 9.72
CA ARG A 85 10.51 9.01 10.80
C ARG A 85 11.59 8.05 10.30
N ARG A 86 11.27 7.17 9.34
CA ARG A 86 12.26 6.24 8.76
C ARG A 86 13.29 6.93 7.89
N PHE A 87 12.90 7.98 7.17
CA PHE A 87 13.83 8.77 6.35
C PHE A 87 14.71 9.67 7.21
N ASP A 88 14.20 10.19 8.33
CA ASP A 88 14.95 11.04 9.26
C ASP A 88 16.01 10.26 10.04
N VAL A 89 15.79 8.96 10.28
CA VAL A 89 16.76 8.06 10.94
C VAL A 89 17.92 7.67 10.01
N SER A 90 17.97 8.15 8.75
CA SER A 90 19.10 7.93 7.85
C SER A 90 20.29 8.87 8.15
N GLY A 91 20.93 8.67 9.30
CA GLY A 91 22.37 8.90 9.50
C GLY A 91 22.92 10.33 9.57
N LEU A 92 22.11 11.38 9.40
CA LEU A 92 22.58 12.77 9.53
C LEU A 92 22.45 13.32 10.97
N ASP A 93 21.34 13.04 11.65
CA ASP A 93 21.08 13.57 12.99
C ASP A 93 21.79 12.78 14.11
N GLU A 94 22.03 11.48 13.91
CA GLU A 94 22.81 10.67 14.86
C GLU A 94 24.28 11.13 14.97
N LYS A 95 24.80 11.80 13.94
CA LYS A 95 26.17 12.33 13.92
C LYS A 95 26.26 13.73 14.55
N ALA A 96 25.20 14.53 14.44
CA ALA A 96 25.09 15.85 15.06
C ALA A 96 24.82 15.77 16.57
N ALA A 97 24.03 14.79 17.03
CA ALA A 97 23.74 14.59 18.46
C ALA A 97 24.91 13.99 19.28
N ARG A 98 26.01 13.58 18.62
CA ARG A 98 27.24 13.08 19.26
C ARG A 98 28.40 14.09 19.26
N SER A 99 28.17 15.32 18.79
CA SER A 99 29.19 16.39 18.71
C SER A 99 28.96 17.49 19.73
#